data_AF-A0A959SLM9-F1
#
_entry.id   AF-A0A959SLM9-F1
#
_cell.length_a   1.000
_cell.length_b   1.000
_cell.length_c   1.000
_cell.angle_alpha   90.00
_cell.angle_beta   90.00
_cell.angle_gamma   90.00
#
_symmetry.space_group_name_H-M   'P 1'
#
loop_
_entity.id
_entity.type
_entity.pdbx_description
1 polymer ?
#
loop_
_entity_poly.entity_id
_entity_poly.type
_entity_poly.pdbx_seq_one_letter_code
_entity_poly.pdbx_strand_id
1 'polypeptide(L)'
;MLAWMHERKIRWPIWSLTLIALVPRLLAAVFSQGYFAHDDHFLVIEAAGSWVDGFDYNNWLPWNQGDAPRPSGHSFFYVGLHYLLISFLKTIGITDPKQLMIVVR
;
A
#
# COMPACT_ATOMS: atom_id res chain seq x y z
N MET A 1 -42.24 2.99 -8.56
CA MET A 1 -42.15 2.01 -7.45
C MET A 1 -41.32 0.77 -7.82
N LEU A 2 -41.54 0.14 -8.99
CA LEU A 2 -40.78 -1.03 -9.46
C LEU A 2 -39.27 -0.76 -9.72
N ALA A 3 -38.91 0.38 -10.33
CA ALA A 3 -37.51 0.76 -10.55
C ALA A 3 -36.71 0.92 -9.23
N TRP A 4 -37.35 1.51 -8.20
CA TRP A 4 -36.78 1.68 -6.87
C TRP A 4 -36.57 0.36 -6.10
N MET A 5 -37.40 -0.65 -6.38
CA MET A 5 -37.23 -2.00 -5.83
C MET A 5 -36.08 -2.77 -6.50
N HIS A 6 -35.82 -2.50 -7.79
CA HIS A 6 -34.72 -3.09 -8.53
C HIS A 6 -33.36 -2.50 -8.11
N GLU A 7 -33.28 -1.18 -7.93
CA GLU A 7 -32.08 -0.51 -7.41
C GLU A 7 -31.74 -0.93 -5.98
N ARG A 8 -32.75 -1.17 -5.11
CA ARG A 8 -32.49 -1.71 -3.77
C ARG A 8 -31.86 -3.09 -3.86
N LYS A 9 -32.42 -4.03 -4.64
CA LYS A 9 -31.88 -5.40 -4.76
C LYS A 9 -30.44 -5.46 -5.28
N ILE A 10 -29.96 -4.49 -6.05
CA ILE A 10 -28.58 -4.43 -6.56
C ILE A 10 -27.60 -3.78 -5.55
N ARG A 11 -28.06 -2.89 -4.66
CA ARG A 11 -27.19 -2.23 -3.67
C ARG A 11 -26.83 -3.14 -2.49
N TRP A 12 -27.76 -3.96 -1.99
CA TRP A 12 -27.49 -4.91 -0.91
C TRP A 12 -26.36 -5.93 -1.21
N PRO A 13 -26.25 -6.54 -2.41
CA PRO A 13 -25.21 -7.52 -2.67
C PRO A 13 -23.80 -6.90 -2.68
N ILE A 14 -23.61 -5.68 -3.20
CA ILE A 14 -22.27 -5.07 -3.24
C ILE A 14 -21.78 -4.80 -1.82
N TRP A 15 -22.60 -4.20 -0.95
CA TRP A 15 -22.22 -3.94 0.44
C TRP A 15 -21.92 -5.22 1.22
N SER A 16 -22.74 -6.26 1.05
CA SER A 16 -22.49 -7.56 1.68
C SER A 16 -21.17 -8.18 1.18
N LEU A 17 -20.91 -8.13 -0.13
CA LEU A 17 -19.66 -8.63 -0.71
C LEU A 17 -18.45 -7.81 -0.22
N THR A 18 -18.56 -6.49 -0.14
CA THR A 18 -17.52 -5.62 0.41
C THR A 18 -17.25 -5.94 1.87
N LEU A 19 -18.27 -6.16 2.70
CA LEU A 19 -18.08 -6.53 4.11
C LEU A 19 -17.44 -7.92 4.27
N ILE A 20 -17.91 -8.91 3.52
CA ILE A 20 -17.34 -10.27 3.49
C ILE A 20 -15.88 -10.22 3.03
N ALA A 21 -15.53 -9.31 2.12
CA ALA A 21 -14.16 -9.10 1.67
C ALA A 21 -13.31 -8.32 2.70
N LEU A 22 -13.86 -7.28 3.32
CA LEU A 22 -13.14 -6.36 4.19
C LEU A 22 -12.78 -7.00 5.53
N VAL A 23 -13.72 -7.73 6.15
CA VAL A 23 -13.51 -8.28 7.51
C VAL A 23 -12.30 -9.22 7.57
N PRO A 24 -12.16 -10.24 6.70
CA PRO A 24 -10.97 -11.09 6.71
C PRO A 24 -9.67 -10.33 6.43
N ARG A 25 -9.72 -9.27 5.60
CA ARG A 25 -8.54 -8.44 5.29
C ARG A 25 -8.08 -7.64 6.51
N LEU A 26 -9.01 -7.04 7.26
CA LEU A 26 -8.68 -6.31 8.49
C LEU A 26 -8.16 -7.25 9.58
N LEU A 27 -8.80 -8.42 9.75
CA LEU A 27 -8.30 -9.44 10.67
C LEU A 27 -6.88 -9.89 10.27
N ALA A 28 -6.66 -10.21 8.99
CA ALA A 28 -5.35 -10.57 8.49
C ALA A 28 -4.33 -9.45 8.73
N ALA A 29 -4.67 -8.18 8.46
CA ALA A 29 -3.78 -7.04 8.67
C ALA A 29 -3.30 -6.93 10.12
N VAL A 30 -4.20 -7.07 11.10
CA VAL A 30 -3.85 -6.97 12.53
C VAL A 30 -3.04 -8.18 12.98
N PHE A 31 -3.46 -9.40 12.64
CA PHE A 31 -2.79 -10.62 13.12
C PHE A 31 -1.48 -10.93 12.39
N SER A 32 -1.31 -10.47 11.15
CA SER A 32 -0.05 -10.56 10.40
C SER A 32 0.88 -9.34 10.61
N GLN A 33 0.47 -8.36 11.42
CA GLN A 33 1.21 -7.11 11.62
C GLN A 33 1.47 -6.36 10.31
N GLY A 34 0.48 -6.39 9.40
CA GLY A 34 0.53 -5.78 8.07
C GLY A 34 1.32 -6.58 7.03
N TYR A 35 1.85 -7.76 7.36
CA TYR A 35 2.58 -8.61 6.42
C TYR A 35 1.64 -9.45 5.55
N PHE A 36 1.56 -9.16 4.25
CA PHE A 36 0.67 -9.89 3.34
C PHE A 36 1.38 -10.52 2.13
N ALA A 37 2.41 -9.88 1.58
CA ALA A 37 3.16 -10.42 0.45
C ALA A 37 4.61 -9.94 0.49
N HIS A 38 5.54 -10.88 0.31
CA HIS A 38 6.98 -10.60 0.23
C HIS A 38 7.27 -9.69 -0.97
N ASP A 39 6.72 -9.97 -2.14
CA ASP A 39 7.07 -9.24 -3.37
C ASP A 39 6.78 -7.73 -3.28
N ASP A 40 5.55 -7.34 -2.91
CA ASP A 40 5.19 -5.93 -2.72
C ASP A 40 6.01 -5.25 -1.61
N HIS A 41 6.41 -6.01 -0.59
CA HIS A 41 7.22 -5.50 0.52
C HIS A 41 8.60 -5.04 0.02
N PHE A 42 9.32 -5.89 -0.71
CA PHE A 42 10.68 -5.58 -1.18
C PHE A 42 10.66 -4.66 -2.42
N LEU A 43 9.62 -4.71 -3.24
CA LEU A 43 9.59 -3.95 -4.50
C LEU A 43 9.04 -2.51 -4.34
N VAL A 44 8.15 -2.27 -3.39
CA VAL A 44 7.47 -0.98 -3.24
C VAL A 44 7.70 -0.38 -1.87
N ILE A 45 7.41 -1.13 -0.81
CA ILE A 45 7.42 -0.59 0.55
C ILE A 45 8.85 -0.28 1.01
N GLU A 46 9.77 -1.21 0.82
CA GLU A 46 11.17 -1.02 1.21
C GLU A 46 11.84 0.09 0.41
N ALA A 47 11.58 0.18 -0.90
CA ALA A 47 12.05 1.28 -1.73
C ALA A 47 11.54 2.63 -1.18
N ALA A 48 10.23 2.78 -1.00
CA ALA A 48 9.63 3.99 -0.44
C ALA A 48 10.18 4.33 0.95
N GLY A 49 10.25 3.35 1.85
CA GLY A 49 10.77 3.53 3.21
C GLY A 49 12.24 3.95 3.21
N SER A 50 13.05 3.36 2.34
CA SER A 50 14.47 3.70 2.19
C SER A 50 14.66 5.15 1.74
N TRP A 51 13.82 5.65 0.83
CA TRP A 51 13.85 7.06 0.42
C TRP A 51 13.54 7.99 1.59
N VAL A 52 12.59 7.63 2.45
CA VAL A 52 12.29 8.42 3.67
C VAL A 52 13.49 8.42 4.62
N ASP A 53 14.24 7.32 4.69
CA ASP A 53 15.44 7.19 5.52
C ASP A 53 16.71 7.76 4.84
N GLY A 54 16.58 8.38 3.66
CA GLY A 54 17.69 9.01 2.93
C GLY A 54 18.56 8.05 2.11
N PHE A 55 18.09 6.82 1.91
CA PHE A 55 18.71 5.80 1.08
C PHE A 55 17.97 5.64 -0.26
N ASP A 56 18.52 4.84 -1.16
CA ASP A 56 17.87 4.49 -2.43
C ASP A 56 18.00 2.99 -2.68
N TYR A 57 17.20 2.21 -1.96
CA TYR A 57 17.18 0.77 -2.10
C TYR A 57 16.90 0.40 -3.57
N ASN A 58 17.74 -0.48 -4.12
CA ASN A 58 17.66 -0.96 -5.50
C ASN A 58 17.79 0.11 -6.60
N ASN A 59 18.44 1.25 -6.29
CA ASN A 59 18.75 2.34 -7.24
C ASN A 59 17.51 2.82 -8.02
N TRP A 60 16.40 3.02 -7.31
CA TRP A 60 15.16 3.44 -7.93
C TRP A 60 15.22 4.87 -8.46
N LEU A 61 15.96 5.76 -7.80
CA LEU A 61 15.95 7.18 -8.12
C LEU A 61 16.79 7.45 -9.38
N PRO A 62 16.30 8.30 -10.31
CA PRO A 62 16.94 8.49 -11.62
C PRO A 62 18.42 8.85 -11.58
N TRP A 63 18.86 9.54 -10.53
CA TRP A 63 20.24 9.97 -10.36
C TRP A 63 21.20 8.88 -9.86
N ASN A 64 20.69 7.71 -9.46
CA ASN A 64 21.48 6.59 -8.95
C ASN A 64 21.55 5.38 -9.91
N GLN A 65 20.96 5.48 -11.11
CA GLN A 65 20.84 4.35 -12.05
C GLN A 65 22.05 4.09 -12.95
N GLY A 66 23.12 4.90 -12.83
CA GLY A 66 24.34 4.77 -13.63
C GLY A 66 24.16 5.09 -15.12
N ASP A 67 25.12 4.66 -15.95
CA ASP A 67 25.22 5.05 -17.37
C ASP A 67 24.18 4.39 -18.29
N ALA A 68 23.57 3.28 -17.85
CA ALA A 68 22.60 2.50 -18.64
C ALA A 68 21.32 2.24 -17.83
N PRO A 69 20.52 3.28 -17.55
CA PRO A 69 19.32 3.17 -16.73
C PRO A 69 18.32 2.19 -17.34
N ARG A 70 17.68 1.38 -16.48
CA ARG A 70 16.62 0.44 -16.86
C ARG A 70 15.39 0.68 -16.02
N PRO A 71 14.18 0.63 -16.62
CA PRO A 71 12.96 0.73 -15.84
C PRO A 71 12.82 -0.49 -14.92
N SER A 72 12.39 -0.27 -13.68
CA SER A 72 12.18 -1.32 -12.68
C SER A 72 11.03 -2.28 -13.02
N GLY A 73 10.18 -1.93 -14.00
CA GLY A 73 8.96 -2.66 -14.32
C GLY A 73 7.79 -2.36 -13.37
N HIS A 74 8.01 -1.52 -12.35
CA HIS A 74 7.01 -1.13 -11.36
C HIS A 74 6.66 0.35 -11.47
N SER A 75 5.46 0.71 -11.01
CA SER A 75 4.99 2.10 -11.07
C SER A 75 5.73 3.00 -10.09
N PHE A 76 6.48 3.98 -10.61
CA PHE A 76 7.12 5.02 -9.80
C PHE A 76 6.10 5.83 -9.00
N PHE A 77 4.93 6.10 -9.58
CA PHE A 77 3.85 6.81 -8.90
C PHE A 77 3.37 6.05 -7.67
N TYR A 78 3.24 4.72 -7.76
CA TYR A 78 2.78 3.89 -6.64
C TYR A 78 3.76 3.87 -5.48
N VAL A 79 5.07 3.78 -5.76
CA VAL A 79 6.12 3.90 -4.73
C VAL A 79 6.14 5.32 -4.15
N GLY A 80 5.99 6.35 -4.99
CA GLY A 80 5.91 7.74 -4.56
C GLY A 80 4.76 8.03 -3.58
N LEU A 81 3.58 7.42 -3.78
CA LEU A 81 2.48 7.52 -2.83
C LEU A 81 2.83 6.90 -1.47
N HIS A 82 3.50 5.76 -1.46
CA HIS A 82 3.97 5.12 -0.23
C HIS A 82 5.05 5.96 0.46
N TYR A 83 5.95 6.58 -0.30
CA TYR A 83 6.93 7.52 0.24
C TYR A 83 6.22 8.66 0.98
N LEU A 84 5.24 9.32 0.37
CA LEU A 84 4.48 10.40 1.00
C LEU A 84 3.76 9.94 2.28
N LEU A 85 3.11 8.77 2.23
CA LEU A 85 2.43 8.19 3.38
C LEU A 85 3.42 7.90 4.53
N ILE A 86 4.52 7.20 4.25
CA ILE A 86 5.51 6.82 5.26
C ILE A 86 6.21 8.05 5.82
N SER A 87 6.55 9.04 4.98
CA SER A 87 7.09 10.33 5.42
C SER A 87 6.15 11.03 6.39
N PHE A 88 4.85 11.09 6.06
CA PHE A 88 3.85 11.69 6.94
C PHE A 88 3.74 10.94 8.28
N LEU A 89 3.65 9.61 8.25
CA LEU A 89 3.53 8.79 9.46
C LEU A 89 4.76 8.93 10.37
N LYS A 90 5.98 8.90 9.81
CA LYS A 90 7.21 9.14 10.57
C LYS A 90 7.26 10.58 11.12
N THR A 91 6.76 11.57 10.38
CA THR A 91 6.68 12.97 10.85
C THR A 91 5.78 13.13 12.07
N ILE A 92 4.69 12.37 12.16
CA ILE A 92 3.79 12.37 13.33
C ILE A 92 4.22 11.38 14.43
N GLY A 93 5.42 10.80 14.33
CA GLY A 93 6.03 9.94 15.36
C GLY A 93 5.78 8.44 15.22
N ILE A 94 5.05 7.98 14.19
CA ILE A 94 4.84 6.56 13.91
C ILE A 94 6.06 6.03 13.14
N THR A 95 6.96 5.37 13.85
CA THR A 95 8.24 4.89 13.30
C THR A 95 8.39 3.38 13.35
N ASP A 96 7.59 2.68 14.16
CA ASP A 96 7.58 1.22 14.22
C ASP A 96 7.13 0.64 12.86
N PRO A 97 7.98 -0.16 12.17
CA PRO A 97 7.63 -0.78 10.89
C PRO A 97 6.31 -1.53 10.93
N LYS A 98 5.97 -2.17 12.04
CA LYS A 98 4.71 -2.91 12.19
C LYS A 98 3.49 -1.99 12.15
N GLN A 99 3.59 -0.84 12.81
CA GLN A 99 2.53 0.17 12.80
C GLN A 99 2.37 0.80 11.42
N LEU A 100 3.48 1.09 10.74
CA LEU A 100 3.45 1.59 9.36
C LEU A 100 2.72 0.59 8.44
N MET A 101 3.01 -0.70 8.56
CA MET A 101 2.41 -1.73 7.71
C MET A 101 0.93 -1.97 7.98
N ILE A 102 0.46 -1.74 9.21
CA ILE A 102 -0.98 -1.75 9.51
C ILE A 102 -1.69 -0.61 8.76
N VAL A 103 -1.09 0.58 8.68
CA VAL A 103 -1.70 1.74 8.00
C VAL A 103 -1.69 1.61 6.48
N VAL A 104 -0.67 0.96 5.91
CA VAL A 104 -0.57 0.68 4.48
C VAL A 104 -1.69 -0.27 3.99
N ARG A 105 -2.33 -1.01 4.90
CA ARG A 105 -3.24 -2.12 4.57
C ARG A 105 -4.72 -1.76 4.54
#